data_AF-A0A6V7VU93-F1
#
_entry.id   AF-A0A6V7VU93-F1
#
_cell.length_a   1.000
_cell.length_b   1.000
_cell.length_c   1.000
_cell.angle_alpha   90.00
_cell.angle_beta   90.00
_cell.angle_gamma   90.00
#
_symmetry.space_group_name_H-M   'P 1'
#
loop_
_entity.id
_entity.type
_entity.pdbx_description
1 polymer ?
#
loop_
_entity_poly.entity_id
_entity_poly.type
_entity_poly.pdbx_seq_one_letter_code
_entity_poly.pdbx_strand_id
1 'polypeptide(L)'
;MDAKDCYDIGLAAYNKEDYYHSILWMEEANERFHLLEKESTEINKTDVLNILSISLYKQGNLKSALIINDKLIELDPLYPNATNNSKLYEQELLANGVVEEDFRSNIPPLYNYRALNDPIREFYDHQVYEELCRGEKEINTTEISQLYCYYKMDRPFLRLAPIKVEIVRFDPLAVIFRNVIGDGEIEIMQNLSLKELHRSMFEGKISNFRISKIAWLYTDTTLLLNK
;
A
#
# COMPACT_ATOMS: atom_id res chain seq x y z
N MET A 1 10.92 -1.64 2.75
CA MET A 1 9.97 -0.71 3.38
C MET A 1 10.46 -0.37 4.77
N ASP A 2 11.31 0.64 4.81
CA ASP A 2 11.71 1.38 6.00
C ASP A 2 10.95 2.72 6.03
N ALA A 3 11.39 3.70 6.84
CA ALA A 3 10.81 5.04 6.83
C ALA A 3 11.02 5.78 5.49
N LYS A 4 12.06 5.44 4.73
CA LYS A 4 12.42 6.10 3.47
C LYS A 4 11.50 5.69 2.33
N ASP A 5 11.27 4.39 2.17
CA ASP A 5 10.29 3.89 1.19
C ASP A 5 8.91 4.52 1.43
N CYS A 6 8.48 4.67 2.69
CA CYS A 6 7.21 5.31 3.04
C CYS A 6 7.19 6.80 2.69
N TYR A 7 8.23 7.56 3.04
CA TYR A 7 8.36 8.98 2.70
C TYR A 7 8.36 9.22 1.19
N ASP A 8 9.13 8.45 0.42
CA ASP A 8 9.22 8.60 -1.04
C ASP A 8 7.85 8.36 -1.72
N ILE A 9 7.06 7.41 -1.22
CA ILE A 9 5.69 7.17 -1.70
C ILE A 9 4.74 8.29 -1.29
N GLY A 10 4.78 8.74 -0.02
CA GLY A 10 3.94 9.85 0.46
C GLY A 10 4.23 11.18 -0.25
N LEU A 11 5.50 11.48 -0.52
CA LEU A 11 5.93 12.63 -1.30
C LEU A 11 5.45 12.53 -2.76
N ALA A 12 5.49 11.33 -3.35
CA ALA A 12 4.96 11.09 -4.70
C ALA A 12 3.42 11.18 -4.79
N ALA A 13 2.70 11.01 -3.68
CA ALA A 13 1.27 11.28 -3.55
C ALA A 13 0.98 12.78 -3.35
N TYR A 14 1.69 13.42 -2.40
CA TYR A 14 1.62 14.86 -2.14
C TYR A 14 1.84 15.70 -3.41
N ASN A 15 2.87 15.38 -4.20
CA ASN A 15 3.20 16.05 -5.46
C ASN A 15 2.15 15.85 -6.58
N LYS A 16 1.09 15.07 -6.34
CA LYS A 16 -0.08 14.88 -7.22
C LYS A 16 -1.38 15.40 -6.59
N GLU A 17 -1.29 16.10 -5.46
CA GLU A 17 -2.43 16.53 -4.63
C GLU A 17 -3.27 15.35 -4.09
N ASP A 18 -2.70 14.14 -4.05
CA ASP A 18 -3.30 12.96 -3.41
C ASP A 18 -3.00 13.01 -1.90
N TYR A 19 -3.65 13.96 -1.22
CA TYR A 19 -3.51 14.15 0.22
C TYR A 19 -4.04 12.94 1.02
N TYR A 20 -4.92 12.12 0.43
CA TYR A 20 -5.43 10.91 1.04
C TYR A 20 -4.32 9.88 1.28
N HIS A 21 -3.58 9.51 0.23
CA HIS A 21 -2.45 8.60 0.37
C HIS A 21 -1.24 9.28 1.02
N SER A 22 -1.04 10.59 0.80
CA SER A 22 0.03 11.36 1.45
C SER A 22 -0.01 11.24 2.99
N ILE A 23 -1.19 11.42 3.61
CA ILE A 23 -1.35 11.26 5.07
C ILE A 23 -0.93 9.85 5.50
N LEU A 24 -1.53 8.81 4.92
CA LEU A 24 -1.28 7.41 5.31
C LEU A 24 0.21 7.04 5.24
N TRP A 25 0.90 7.47 4.18
CA TRP A 25 2.32 7.18 4.00
C TRP A 25 3.24 8.03 4.88
N MET A 26 2.85 9.26 5.22
CA MET A 26 3.63 10.13 6.11
C MET A 26 3.41 9.81 7.60
N GLU A 27 2.23 9.34 7.99
CA GLU A 27 1.98 8.75 9.31
C GLU A 27 2.84 7.49 9.50
N GLU A 28 2.78 6.55 8.55
CA GLU A 28 3.59 5.32 8.56
C GLU A 28 5.10 5.62 8.53
N ALA A 29 5.54 6.65 7.79
CA ALA A 29 6.93 7.11 7.83
C ALA A 29 7.30 7.66 9.23
N ASN A 30 6.47 8.54 9.80
CA ASN A 30 6.70 9.14 11.12
C ASN A 30 6.81 8.08 12.23
N GLU A 31 5.95 7.07 12.23
CA GLU A 31 6.02 5.95 13.17
C GLU A 31 7.32 5.15 12.97
N ARG A 32 7.69 4.84 11.73
CA ARG A 32 8.96 4.13 11.43
C ARG A 32 10.20 4.92 11.83
N PHE A 33 10.17 6.26 11.92
CA PHE A 33 11.28 7.04 12.49
C PHE A 33 11.56 6.70 13.97
N HIS A 34 10.58 6.21 14.74
CA HIS A 34 10.80 5.75 16.12
C HIS A 34 11.50 4.38 16.21
N LEU A 35 11.65 3.67 15.09
CA LEU A 35 12.30 2.36 14.99
C LEU A 35 13.74 2.43 14.43
N LEU A 36 14.22 3.61 14.06
CA LEU A 36 15.56 3.80 13.53
C LEU A 36 16.59 3.93 14.67
N GLU A 37 17.41 2.90 14.89
CA GLU A 37 18.50 2.91 15.88
C GLU A 37 19.60 3.97 15.61
N LYS A 38 19.56 4.60 14.43
CA LYS A 38 20.45 5.68 14.00
C LYS A 38 19.66 6.66 13.14
N GLU A 39 19.96 7.95 13.25
CA GLU A 39 19.48 8.96 12.31
C GLU A 39 19.89 8.58 10.87
N SER A 40 18.91 8.28 10.02
CA SER A 40 19.16 8.03 8.61
C SER A 40 19.42 9.37 7.91
N THR A 41 20.66 9.60 7.46
CA THR A 41 21.09 10.87 6.85
C THR A 41 20.42 11.22 5.51
N GLU A 42 19.46 10.40 5.04
CA GLU A 42 18.80 10.55 3.75
C GLU A 42 17.45 11.29 3.82
N ILE A 43 16.77 11.32 4.99
CA ILE A 43 15.52 12.08 5.20
C ILE A 43 15.51 12.70 6.59
N ASN A 44 15.10 13.96 6.68
CA ASN A 44 14.85 14.64 7.94
C ASN A 44 13.40 14.41 8.42
N LYS A 45 13.21 14.16 9.72
CA LYS A 45 11.87 14.01 10.32
C LYS A 45 11.02 15.28 10.18
N THR A 46 11.65 16.46 10.09
CA THR A 46 10.96 17.73 9.83
C THR A 46 10.21 17.74 8.50
N ASP A 47 10.79 17.18 7.43
CA ASP A 47 10.17 17.15 6.10
C ASP A 47 8.92 16.25 6.08
N VAL A 48 8.96 15.13 6.81
CA VAL A 48 7.82 14.24 7.03
C VAL A 48 6.68 14.97 7.74
N LEU A 49 6.98 15.68 8.84
CA LEU A 49 6.00 16.44 9.61
C LEU A 49 5.42 17.61 8.80
N ASN A 50 6.23 18.30 8.01
CA ASN A 50 5.79 19.37 7.11
C ASN A 50 4.78 18.86 6.07
N ILE A 51 5.10 17.77 5.35
CA ILE A 51 4.19 17.19 4.35
C ILE A 51 2.92 16.63 5.02
N LEU A 52 3.05 15.96 6.18
CA LEU A 52 1.91 15.45 6.95
C LEU A 52 0.98 16.59 7.39
N SER A 53 1.53 17.67 7.95
CA SER A 53 0.78 18.86 8.35
C SER A 53 -0.01 19.46 7.19
N ILE A 54 0.65 19.73 6.06
CA ILE A 54 0.00 20.33 4.90
C ILE A 54 -1.08 19.38 4.34
N SER A 55 -0.82 18.07 4.32
CA SER A 55 -1.80 17.08 3.83
C SER A 55 -3.02 16.96 4.75
N LEU A 56 -2.82 16.97 6.07
CA LEU A 56 -3.89 17.02 7.08
C LEU A 56 -4.76 18.28 6.92
N TYR A 57 -4.12 19.43 6.75
CA TYR A 57 -4.78 20.71 6.49
C TYR A 57 -5.61 20.67 5.21
N LYS A 58 -5.06 20.15 4.11
CA LYS A 58 -5.77 19.99 2.82
C LYS A 58 -6.97 19.05 2.88
N GLN A 59 -7.00 18.13 3.85
CA GLN A 59 -8.15 17.27 4.17
C GLN A 59 -9.09 17.84 5.26
N GLY A 60 -8.90 19.10 5.69
CA GLY A 60 -9.74 19.79 6.67
C GLY A 60 -9.43 19.50 8.14
N ASN A 61 -8.37 18.74 8.45
CA ASN A 61 -7.99 18.36 9.82
C ASN A 61 -7.21 19.48 10.52
N LEU A 62 -7.75 20.71 10.55
CA LEU A 62 -7.05 21.94 10.99
C LEU A 62 -6.33 21.80 12.34
N LYS A 63 -6.99 21.29 13.40
CA LYS A 63 -6.36 21.10 14.71
C LYS A 63 -5.21 20.09 14.67
N SER A 64 -5.37 19.00 13.93
CA SER A 64 -4.34 17.95 13.80
C SER A 64 -3.14 18.46 12.98
N ALA A 65 -3.39 19.21 11.90
CA ALA A 65 -2.35 19.88 11.13
C ALA A 65 -1.54 20.84 12.00
N LEU A 66 -2.22 21.69 12.78
CA LEU A 66 -1.57 22.60 13.73
C LEU A 66 -0.70 21.86 14.75
N ILE A 67 -1.16 20.74 15.32
CA ILE A 67 -0.38 19.95 16.28
C ILE A 67 0.84 19.28 15.63
N ILE A 68 0.75 18.85 14.37
CA ILE A 68 1.91 18.32 13.63
C ILE A 68 2.88 19.45 13.25
N ASN A 69 2.40 20.64 12.92
CA ASN A 69 3.22 21.82 12.61
C ASN A 69 3.89 22.43 13.85
N ASP A 70 3.23 22.39 15.01
CA ASP A 70 3.84 22.81 16.27
C ASP A 70 4.99 21.85 16.66
N LYS A 71 4.82 20.52 16.49
CA LYS A 71 5.92 19.53 16.62
C LYS A 71 7.07 19.75 15.64
N LEU A 72 6.78 20.22 14.42
CA LEU A 72 7.80 20.62 13.44
C LEU A 72 8.61 21.81 13.96
N ILE A 73 7.95 22.83 14.51
CA ILE A 73 8.58 24.02 15.10
C ILE A 73 9.38 23.67 16.37
N GLU A 74 8.94 22.69 17.16
CA GLU A 74 9.69 22.17 18.31
C GLU A 74 11.03 21.50 17.91
N LEU A 75 11.09 20.88 16.73
CA LEU A 75 12.31 20.23 16.21
C LEU A 75 13.20 21.19 15.41
N ASP A 76 12.62 22.07 14.59
CA ASP A 76 13.33 23.12 13.86
C ASP A 76 12.54 24.44 13.89
N PRO A 77 12.84 25.34 14.85
CA PRO A 77 12.22 26.66 14.95
C PRO A 77 12.50 27.60 13.77
N LEU A 78 13.40 27.23 12.85
CA LEU A 78 13.76 28.00 11.66
C LEU A 78 13.23 27.36 10.36
N TYR A 79 12.46 26.27 10.45
CA TYR A 79 11.97 25.54 9.28
C TYR A 79 11.14 26.46 8.35
N PRO A 80 11.45 26.50 7.03
CA PRO A 80 10.79 27.41 6.10
C PRO A 80 9.26 27.31 6.12
N ASN A 81 8.59 28.46 6.30
CA ASN A 81 7.15 28.64 6.35
C ASN A 81 6.40 27.98 7.53
N ALA A 82 7.03 27.19 8.42
CA ALA A 82 6.31 26.52 9.51
C ALA A 82 5.53 27.53 10.39
N THR A 83 6.14 28.63 10.80
CA THR A 83 5.48 29.70 11.59
C THR A 83 4.40 30.47 10.81
N ASN A 84 4.39 30.38 9.48
CA ASN A 84 3.31 30.93 8.64
C ASN A 84 2.16 29.92 8.52
N ASN A 85 2.45 28.62 8.47
CA ASN A 85 1.45 27.55 8.47
C ASN A 85 0.63 27.55 9.76
N SER A 86 1.25 27.62 10.96
CA SER A 86 0.48 27.69 12.21
C SER A 86 -0.48 28.89 12.21
N LYS A 87 -0.01 30.09 11.79
CA LYS A 87 -0.86 31.29 11.68
C LYS A 87 -2.02 31.13 10.70
N LEU A 88 -1.80 30.45 9.57
CA LEU A 88 -2.85 30.16 8.59
C LEU A 88 -3.92 29.25 9.20
N TYR A 89 -3.50 28.16 9.87
CA TYR A 89 -4.42 27.21 10.48
C TYR A 89 -5.19 27.85 11.65
N GLU A 90 -4.53 28.67 12.48
CA GLU A 90 -5.15 29.43 13.56
C GLU A 90 -6.18 30.45 13.02
N GLN A 91 -5.87 31.16 11.92
CA GLN A 91 -6.82 32.07 11.27
C GLN A 91 -8.04 31.34 10.68
N GLU A 92 -7.85 30.16 10.09
CA GLU A 92 -8.98 29.35 9.62
C GLU A 92 -9.79 28.74 10.78
N LEU A 93 -9.16 28.38 11.91
CA LEU A 93 -9.87 27.96 13.12
C LEU A 93 -10.75 29.09 13.68
N LEU A 94 -10.24 30.32 13.77
CA LEU A 94 -11.04 31.51 14.13
C LEU A 94 -12.19 31.75 13.15
N ALA A 95 -11.94 31.66 11.83
CA ALA A 95 -12.96 31.86 10.81
C ALA A 95 -14.09 30.81 10.88
N ASN A 96 -13.76 29.58 11.32
CA ASN A 96 -14.72 28.51 11.60
C ASN A 96 -15.37 28.59 12.99
N GLY A 97 -15.11 29.65 13.77
CA GLY A 97 -15.72 29.89 15.08
C GLY A 97 -15.11 29.15 16.26
N VAL A 98 -13.90 28.59 16.10
CA VAL A 98 -13.15 27.95 17.20
C VAL A 98 -12.42 29.02 18.01
N VAL A 99 -12.44 28.91 19.34
CA VAL A 99 -11.72 29.82 20.26
C VAL A 99 -10.26 29.41 20.45
N GLU A 100 -9.38 30.36 20.78
CA GLU A 100 -7.92 30.13 20.83
C GLU A 100 -7.50 29.05 21.83
N GLU A 101 -8.19 28.95 22.96
CA GLU A 101 -7.97 27.92 23.99
C GLU A 101 -8.31 26.50 23.49
N ASP A 102 -9.10 26.40 22.42
CA ASP A 102 -9.57 25.13 21.84
C ASP A 102 -8.75 24.69 20.61
N PHE A 103 -7.80 25.49 20.11
CA PHE A 103 -7.00 25.13 18.92
C PHE A 103 -6.21 23.83 19.06
N ARG A 104 -5.61 23.61 20.25
CA ARG A 104 -4.84 22.40 20.61
C ARG A 104 -5.59 21.45 21.55
N SER A 105 -6.83 21.81 21.92
CA SER A 105 -7.73 21.02 22.77
C SER A 105 -8.81 20.34 21.93
N ASN A 106 -9.55 19.39 22.50
CA ASN A 106 -10.72 18.74 21.88
C ASN A 106 -10.52 18.42 20.38
N ILE A 107 -9.48 17.64 20.08
CA ILE A 107 -9.10 17.26 18.73
C ILE A 107 -10.19 16.30 18.19
N PRO A 108 -10.84 16.60 17.05
CA PRO A 108 -11.81 15.68 16.46
C PRO A 108 -11.11 14.41 15.94
N PRO A 109 -11.84 13.28 15.79
CA PRO A 109 -11.31 12.12 15.09
C PRO A 109 -10.79 12.48 13.70
N LEU A 110 -9.65 11.93 13.31
CA LEU A 110 -9.04 12.18 12.00
C LEU A 110 -9.99 11.78 10.86
N TYR A 111 -10.16 12.69 9.92
CA TYR A 111 -11.03 12.56 8.76
C TYR A 111 -10.19 12.57 7.47
N ASN A 112 -10.12 11.44 6.77
CA ASN A 112 -9.35 11.31 5.54
C ASN A 112 -10.24 10.86 4.37
N TYR A 113 -10.91 11.80 3.70
CA TYR A 113 -11.74 11.49 2.53
C TYR A 113 -10.87 11.25 1.28
N ARG A 114 -11.03 10.09 0.63
CA ARG A 114 -10.57 9.96 -0.76
C ARG A 114 -11.44 10.82 -1.67
N ALA A 115 -10.81 11.63 -2.51
CA ALA A 115 -11.49 12.48 -3.48
C ALA A 115 -12.51 11.70 -4.32
N LEU A 116 -13.72 12.25 -4.46
CA LEU A 116 -14.80 11.61 -5.23
C LEU A 116 -14.49 11.53 -6.74
N ASN A 117 -13.64 12.43 -7.23
CA ASN A 117 -13.26 12.55 -8.64
C ASN A 117 -12.00 11.74 -9.01
N ASP A 118 -11.55 10.82 -8.15
CA ASP A 118 -10.48 9.88 -8.47
C ASP A 118 -10.89 9.01 -9.68
N PRO A 119 -10.20 9.06 -10.84
CA PRO A 119 -10.56 8.27 -12.02
C PRO A 119 -10.49 6.75 -11.79
N ILE A 120 -9.77 6.31 -10.75
CA ILE A 120 -9.69 4.90 -10.37
C ILE A 120 -11.01 4.43 -9.74
N ARG A 121 -11.78 5.34 -9.11
CA ARG A 121 -13.06 5.06 -8.46
C ARG A 121 -14.19 4.71 -9.43
N GLU A 122 -14.06 5.04 -10.71
CA GLU A 122 -15.03 4.65 -11.74
C GLU A 122 -15.09 3.12 -11.93
N PHE A 123 -14.03 2.40 -11.53
CA PHE A 123 -14.06 0.94 -11.35
C PHE A 123 -14.69 0.60 -9.99
N TYR A 124 -15.96 0.16 -10.05
CA TYR A 124 -16.85 -0.19 -8.91
C TYR A 124 -16.30 -1.25 -7.92
N ASP A 125 -15.14 -1.85 -8.20
CA ASP A 125 -14.51 -2.91 -7.42
C ASP A 125 -13.24 -2.43 -6.66
N HIS A 126 -12.69 -1.25 -6.99
CA HIS A 126 -11.36 -0.86 -6.48
C HIS A 126 -11.30 -0.69 -4.96
N GLN A 127 -12.37 -0.19 -4.34
CA GLN A 127 -12.44 -0.09 -2.88
C GLN A 127 -12.47 -1.48 -2.21
N VAL A 128 -13.24 -2.43 -2.77
CA VAL A 128 -13.35 -3.80 -2.24
C VAL A 128 -12.04 -4.57 -2.44
N TYR A 129 -11.39 -4.40 -3.59
CA TYR A 129 -10.06 -4.92 -3.87
C TYR A 129 -9.03 -4.41 -2.84
N GLU A 130 -9.07 -3.12 -2.50
CA GLU A 130 -8.18 -2.52 -1.50
C GLU A 130 -8.46 -2.98 -0.07
N GLU A 131 -9.74 -3.05 0.34
CA GLU A 131 -10.15 -3.59 1.65
C GLU A 131 -9.62 -5.03 1.83
N LEU A 132 -9.67 -5.84 0.76
CA LEU A 132 -9.09 -7.18 0.72
C LEU A 132 -7.55 -7.16 0.77
N CYS A 133 -6.89 -6.22 0.09
CA CYS A 133 -5.43 -6.09 0.12
C CYS A 133 -4.89 -5.61 1.49
N ARG A 134 -5.65 -4.80 2.22
CA ARG A 134 -5.31 -4.38 3.60
C ARG A 134 -5.74 -5.39 4.67
N GLY A 135 -6.57 -6.37 4.33
CA GLY A 135 -7.11 -7.34 5.28
C GLY A 135 -8.25 -6.81 6.16
N GLU A 136 -8.84 -5.67 5.79
CA GLU A 136 -9.95 -5.02 6.52
C GLU A 136 -11.25 -5.82 6.43
N LYS A 137 -11.34 -6.74 5.47
CA LYS A 137 -12.52 -7.54 5.15
C LYS A 137 -12.35 -8.98 5.64
N GLU A 138 -12.88 -9.26 6.82
CA GLU A 138 -12.88 -10.62 7.38
C GLU A 138 -13.61 -11.61 6.46
N ILE A 139 -13.00 -12.76 6.21
CA ILE A 139 -13.62 -13.89 5.51
C ILE A 139 -14.40 -14.72 6.54
N ASN A 140 -15.61 -15.12 6.18
CA ASN A 140 -16.50 -15.91 7.04
C ASN A 140 -15.80 -17.17 7.57
N THR A 141 -15.69 -17.30 8.89
CA THR A 141 -15.06 -18.45 9.57
C THR A 141 -15.73 -19.79 9.22
N THR A 142 -17.02 -19.77 8.86
CA THR A 142 -17.77 -20.93 8.36
C THR A 142 -17.27 -21.40 6.98
N GLU A 143 -16.77 -20.50 6.14
CA GLU A 143 -16.18 -20.84 4.83
C GLU A 143 -14.72 -21.28 5.01
N ILE A 144 -13.94 -20.59 5.85
CA ILE A 144 -12.55 -20.97 6.17
C ILE A 144 -12.50 -22.39 6.75
N SER A 145 -13.42 -22.74 7.65
CA SER A 145 -13.46 -24.08 8.29
C SER A 145 -13.85 -25.23 7.35
N GLN A 146 -14.31 -24.93 6.13
CA GLN A 146 -14.53 -25.94 5.08
C GLN A 146 -13.27 -26.19 4.23
N LEU A 147 -12.26 -25.30 4.29
CA LEU A 147 -11.03 -25.43 3.52
C LEU A 147 -10.17 -26.58 4.07
N TYR A 148 -9.61 -27.40 3.18
CA TYR A 148 -8.76 -28.52 3.57
C TYR A 148 -7.62 -28.80 2.59
N CYS A 149 -6.57 -29.44 3.10
CA CYS A 149 -5.50 -30.03 2.31
C CYS A 149 -5.77 -31.52 2.08
N TYR A 150 -5.45 -32.03 0.90
CA TYR A 150 -5.54 -33.45 0.58
C TYR A 150 -4.43 -33.91 -0.37
N TYR A 151 -4.21 -35.23 -0.40
CA TYR A 151 -3.29 -35.87 -1.33
C TYR A 151 -4.05 -36.37 -2.57
N LYS A 152 -3.75 -35.78 -3.73
CA LYS A 152 -4.33 -36.18 -5.02
C LYS A 152 -3.63 -37.43 -5.54
N MET A 153 -4.37 -38.54 -5.57
CA MET A 153 -3.91 -39.90 -5.90
C MET A 153 -4.76 -40.58 -7.00
N ASP A 154 -5.34 -39.79 -7.90
CA ASP A 154 -6.32 -40.21 -8.92
C ASP A 154 -5.71 -40.93 -10.14
N ARG A 155 -4.38 -41.07 -10.20
CA ARG A 155 -3.66 -41.83 -11.22
C ARG A 155 -2.73 -42.88 -10.58
N PRO A 156 -2.42 -44.02 -11.23
CA PRO A 156 -1.60 -45.07 -10.65
C PRO A 156 -0.24 -44.60 -10.10
N PHE A 157 0.47 -43.73 -10.86
CA PHE A 157 1.73 -43.12 -10.42
C PHE A 157 1.56 -42.24 -9.18
N LEU A 158 0.46 -41.48 -9.09
CA LEU A 158 0.17 -40.60 -7.96
C LEU A 158 -0.19 -41.35 -6.67
N ARG A 159 -0.33 -42.68 -6.69
CA ARG A 159 -0.39 -43.51 -5.47
C ARG A 159 0.99 -43.73 -4.85
N LEU A 160 2.07 -43.56 -5.62
CA LEU A 160 3.46 -43.65 -5.17
C LEU A 160 4.05 -42.26 -4.91
N ALA A 161 3.68 -41.27 -5.73
CA ALA A 161 4.06 -39.86 -5.57
C ALA A 161 2.81 -38.95 -5.52
N PRO A 162 2.09 -38.87 -4.40
CA PRO A 162 0.89 -38.05 -4.28
C PRO A 162 1.16 -36.55 -4.39
N ILE A 163 0.34 -35.83 -5.16
CA ILE A 163 0.41 -34.37 -5.22
C ILE A 163 -0.29 -33.76 -4.01
N LYS A 164 0.37 -32.80 -3.33
CA LYS A 164 -0.22 -32.02 -2.24
C LYS A 164 -1.12 -30.93 -2.82
N VAL A 165 -2.41 -30.97 -2.48
CA VAL A 165 -3.40 -29.97 -2.91
C VAL A 165 -4.01 -29.31 -1.68
N GLU A 166 -4.15 -27.99 -1.74
CA GLU A 166 -4.77 -27.15 -0.72
C GLU A 166 -5.93 -26.41 -1.37
N ILE A 167 -7.16 -26.58 -0.86
CA ILE A 167 -8.31 -25.80 -1.33
C ILE A 167 -8.29 -24.47 -0.57
N VAL A 168 -8.30 -23.36 -1.32
CA VAL A 168 -8.32 -21.99 -0.74
C VAL A 168 -9.63 -21.26 -0.99
N ARG A 169 -10.48 -21.75 -1.91
CA ARG A 169 -11.86 -21.27 -2.14
C ARG A 169 -12.68 -22.34 -2.86
N PHE A 170 -13.99 -22.43 -2.59
CA PHE A 170 -14.89 -23.37 -3.27
C PHE A 170 -15.67 -22.75 -4.44
N ASP A 171 -16.08 -21.48 -4.34
CA ASP A 171 -16.83 -20.80 -5.41
C ASP A 171 -16.27 -19.39 -5.73
N PRO A 172 -15.57 -19.19 -6.87
CA PRO A 172 -15.08 -20.24 -7.76
C PRO A 172 -14.03 -21.14 -7.07
N LEU A 173 -13.89 -22.38 -7.54
CA LEU A 173 -12.93 -23.33 -6.99
C LEU A 173 -11.50 -22.86 -7.26
N ALA A 174 -10.77 -22.52 -6.19
CA ALA A 174 -9.35 -22.16 -6.23
C ALA A 174 -8.54 -23.13 -5.37
N VAL A 175 -7.46 -23.67 -5.95
CA VAL A 175 -6.59 -24.66 -5.32
C VAL A 175 -5.12 -24.30 -5.51
N ILE A 176 -4.31 -24.53 -4.49
CA ILE A 176 -2.85 -24.40 -4.53
C ILE A 176 -2.23 -25.79 -4.59
N PHE A 177 -1.37 -26.01 -5.59
CA PHE A 177 -0.54 -27.20 -5.71
C PHE A 177 0.81 -26.98 -5.01
N ARG A 178 0.99 -27.58 -3.84
CA ARG A 178 2.18 -27.36 -3.01
C ARG A 178 3.35 -28.26 -3.46
N ASN A 179 4.51 -27.66 -3.68
CA ASN A 179 5.78 -28.35 -3.99
C ASN A 179 5.73 -29.25 -5.24
N VAL A 180 5.00 -28.84 -6.29
CA VAL A 180 4.95 -29.55 -7.59
C VAL A 180 6.10 -29.17 -8.52
N ILE A 181 6.72 -28.01 -8.31
CA ILE A 181 7.92 -27.52 -9.01
C ILE A 181 9.01 -27.35 -7.93
N GLY A 182 10.23 -27.81 -8.18
CA GLY A 182 11.36 -27.69 -7.25
C GLY A 182 12.10 -26.36 -7.38
N ASP A 183 12.83 -25.94 -6.33
CA ASP A 183 13.44 -24.61 -6.25
C ASP A 183 14.41 -24.32 -7.42
N GLY A 184 15.20 -25.29 -7.86
CA GLY A 184 16.08 -25.15 -9.03
C GLY A 184 15.33 -25.08 -10.37
N GLU A 185 14.13 -25.66 -10.47
CA GLU A 185 13.27 -25.48 -11.64
C GLU A 185 12.64 -24.07 -11.64
N ILE A 186 12.25 -23.57 -10.46
CA ILE A 186 11.78 -22.19 -10.27
C ILE A 186 12.89 -21.20 -10.66
N GLU A 187 14.14 -21.41 -10.24
CA GLU A 187 15.28 -20.56 -10.60
C GLU A 187 15.50 -20.51 -12.12
N ILE A 188 15.45 -21.65 -12.82
CA ILE A 188 15.59 -21.69 -14.28
C ILE A 188 14.39 -20.99 -14.95
N MET A 189 13.16 -21.24 -14.48
CA MET A 189 11.97 -20.54 -14.99
C MET A 189 12.05 -19.02 -14.81
N GLN A 190 12.58 -18.54 -13.68
CA GLN A 190 12.85 -17.12 -13.45
C GLN A 190 13.92 -16.57 -14.41
N ASN A 191 15.07 -17.25 -14.53
CA ASN A 191 16.18 -16.85 -15.39
C ASN A 191 15.83 -16.81 -16.89
N LEU A 192 14.89 -17.65 -17.33
CA LEU A 192 14.29 -17.57 -18.68
C LEU A 192 13.28 -16.40 -18.76
N SER A 193 12.31 -16.35 -17.83
CA SER A 193 11.23 -15.36 -17.85
C SER A 193 11.71 -13.92 -17.76
N LEU A 194 12.79 -13.64 -17.01
CA LEU A 194 13.32 -12.29 -16.77
C LEU A 194 13.77 -11.57 -18.06
N LYS A 195 14.09 -12.31 -19.12
CA LYS A 195 14.52 -11.75 -20.42
C LYS A 195 13.33 -11.34 -21.29
N GLU A 196 12.28 -12.15 -21.27
CA GLU A 196 11.04 -11.97 -22.04
C GLU A 196 9.95 -11.19 -21.25
N LEU A 197 10.35 -10.41 -20.23
CA LEU A 197 9.46 -9.90 -19.19
C LEU A 197 8.81 -8.55 -19.54
N HIS A 198 7.82 -8.57 -20.44
CA HIS A 198 7.15 -7.37 -20.95
C HIS A 198 6.01 -6.87 -20.04
N ARG A 199 5.65 -5.57 -20.17
CA ARG A 199 4.49 -5.00 -19.45
C ARG A 199 3.20 -5.56 -20.05
N SER A 200 2.30 -6.05 -19.20
CA SER A 200 1.03 -6.60 -19.66
C SER A 200 0.16 -5.51 -20.31
N MET A 201 -0.58 -5.91 -21.34
CA MET A 201 -1.52 -5.04 -22.08
C MET A 201 -2.95 -5.40 -21.69
N PHE A 202 -3.80 -4.37 -21.57
CA PHE A 202 -5.24 -4.51 -21.40
C PHE A 202 -5.91 -3.92 -22.63
N GLU A 203 -6.82 -4.65 -23.27
CA GLU A 203 -7.50 -4.25 -24.53
C GLU A 203 -6.52 -3.76 -25.63
N GLY A 204 -5.36 -4.41 -25.75
CA GLY A 204 -4.31 -4.06 -26.72
C GLY A 204 -3.55 -2.76 -26.41
N LYS A 205 -3.80 -2.13 -25.26
CA LYS A 205 -3.09 -0.92 -24.81
C LYS A 205 -2.24 -1.20 -23.58
N ILE A 206 -1.11 -0.49 -23.49
CA ILE A 206 -0.36 -0.38 -22.24
C ILE A 206 -1.08 0.67 -21.39
N SER A 207 -1.56 0.28 -20.21
CA SER A 207 -2.16 1.21 -19.24
C SER A 207 -1.11 2.21 -18.72
N ASN A 208 -1.54 3.40 -18.28
CA ASN A 208 -0.69 4.34 -17.58
C ASN A 208 -0.31 3.81 -16.18
N PHE A 209 -1.24 3.17 -15.46
CA PHE A 209 -1.01 2.60 -14.13
C PHE A 209 -0.30 1.23 -14.17
N ARG A 210 0.34 0.84 -13.05
CA ARG A 210 1.02 -0.45 -12.93
C ARG A 210 0.00 -1.59 -12.83
N ILE A 211 0.04 -2.49 -13.80
CA ILE A 211 -0.64 -3.79 -13.75
C ILE A 211 0.47 -4.86 -13.55
N SER A 212 0.40 -6.01 -14.22
CA SER A 212 1.43 -7.03 -14.22
C SER A 212 2.52 -6.79 -15.28
N LYS A 213 3.64 -7.49 -15.11
CA LYS A 213 4.52 -7.88 -16.22
C LYS A 213 4.32 -9.38 -16.47
N ILE A 214 4.51 -9.83 -17.71
CA ILE A 214 4.30 -11.20 -18.15
C ILE A 214 5.42 -11.62 -19.11
N ALA A 215 5.81 -12.88 -19.05
CA ALA A 215 6.68 -13.55 -20.00
C ALA A 215 5.98 -14.82 -20.51
N TRP A 216 6.17 -15.17 -21.78
CA TRP A 216 5.60 -16.37 -22.39
C TRP A 216 6.71 -17.36 -22.70
N LEU A 217 6.74 -18.47 -21.96
CA LEU A 217 7.68 -19.58 -22.20
C LEU A 217 6.98 -20.64 -23.06
N TYR A 218 7.56 -20.96 -24.21
CA TYR A 218 7.02 -21.93 -25.16
C TYR A 218 7.70 -23.30 -24.99
N THR A 219 6.96 -24.39 -25.19
CA THR A 219 7.46 -25.78 -25.13
C THR A 219 8.69 -26.01 -26.01
N ASP A 220 8.65 -25.44 -27.20
CA ASP A 220 9.61 -25.68 -28.28
C ASP A 220 10.97 -25.03 -27.99
N THR A 221 11.00 -24.02 -27.11
CA THR A 221 12.21 -23.31 -26.64
C THR A 221 12.59 -23.65 -25.20
N THR A 222 11.68 -24.24 -24.42
CA THR A 222 11.84 -24.43 -22.96
C THR A 222 11.91 -25.92 -22.60
N LEU A 223 13.12 -26.48 -22.59
CA LEU A 223 13.37 -27.90 -22.32
C LEU A 223 12.74 -28.44 -21.02
N LEU A 224 12.52 -27.61 -19.99
CA LEU A 224 11.84 -28.00 -18.75
C LEU A 224 10.37 -28.38 -18.92
N LEU A 225 9.71 -27.91 -19.99
CA LEU A 225 8.30 -28.20 -20.27
C LEU A 225 8.10 -29.50 -21.07
N ASN A 226 9.18 -30.13 -21.55
CA ASN A 226 9.14 -31.37 -22.32
C ASN A 226 9.46 -32.57 -21.40
N LYS A 227 8.51 -32.90 -20.52
CA LYS A 227 8.56 -34.02 -19.56
C LYS A 227 7.36 -34.95 -19.72
#